data_AF-A0A2P0QL73-F1
#
_entry.id   AF-A0A2P0QL73-F1
#
_cell.length_a   1.000
_cell.length_b   1.000
_cell.length_c   1.000
_cell.angle_alpha   90.00
_cell.angle_beta   90.00
_cell.angle_gamma   90.00
#
_symmetry.space_group_name_H-M   'P 1'
#
loop_
_entity.id
_entity.type
_entity.pdbx_description
1 polymer ?
#
loop_
_entity_poly.entity_id
_entity_poly.type
_entity_poly.pdbx_seq_one_letter_code
_entity_poly.pdbx_strand_id
1 'polypeptide(L)'
;HISHAHELVTHAIRKYGHDLPLNPGGFAIEVEAPVIRLVCGIKPEKLGDLEVVLEYLESQLTHLLSATHTGQEGDNLDFESKVLHAGMIDQVGMEVADIVQISAFGYPKADPDAPVVDLGMGTVDTQKPVILIIGHNVPPAINIVDYLAANRLS
;
A
#
# COMPACT_ATOMS: atom_id res chain seq x y z
N HIS A 1 3.91 7.52 -0.45
CA HIS A 1 3.18 6.28 -0.11
C HIS A 1 3.94 5.30 0.80
N ILE A 2 5.27 5.40 0.89
CA ILE A 2 6.14 4.48 1.66
C ILE A 2 5.72 4.32 3.13
N SER A 3 5.45 5.41 3.85
CA SER A 3 5.01 5.32 5.25
C SER A 3 3.69 4.58 5.43
N HIS A 4 2.75 4.73 4.48
CA HIS A 4 1.50 3.98 4.49
C HIS A 4 1.76 2.48 4.26
N ALA A 5 2.60 2.14 3.29
CA ALA A 5 3.02 0.77 3.03
C ALA A 5 3.70 0.13 4.25
N HIS A 6 4.59 0.86 4.93
CA HIS A 6 5.26 0.38 6.15
C HIS A 6 4.27 0.02 7.25
N GLU A 7 3.30 0.90 7.52
CA GLU A 7 2.29 0.67 8.55
C GLU A 7 1.43 -0.55 8.21
N LEU A 8 1.06 -0.70 6.93
CA LEU A 8 0.29 -1.84 6.44
C LEU A 8 1.05 -3.17 6.56
N VAL A 9 2.30 -3.23 6.11
CA VAL A 9 3.15 -4.43 6.22
C VAL A 9 3.36 -4.80 7.69
N THR A 10 3.70 -3.82 8.53
CA THR A 10 3.85 -4.03 9.98
C THR A 10 2.57 -4.57 10.61
N HIS A 11 1.42 -3.99 10.28
CA HIS A 11 0.13 -4.45 10.79
C HIS A 11 -0.20 -5.87 10.30
N ALA A 12 -0.02 -6.15 9.01
CA ALA A 12 -0.30 -7.44 8.41
C ALA A 12 0.60 -8.54 8.97
N ILE A 13 1.90 -8.29 9.14
CA ILE A 13 2.83 -9.24 9.76
C ILE A 13 2.42 -9.53 11.21
N ARG A 14 2.05 -8.51 11.99
CA ARG A 14 1.56 -8.70 13.37
C ARG A 14 0.28 -9.52 13.44
N LYS A 15 -0.63 -9.36 12.47
CA LYS A 15 -1.96 -10.01 12.47
C LYS A 15 -1.95 -11.41 11.86
N TYR A 16 -1.20 -11.61 10.78
CA TYR A 16 -1.25 -12.83 9.95
C TYR A 16 0.07 -13.61 9.91
N GLY A 17 1.15 -13.03 10.44
CA GLY A 17 2.48 -13.65 10.48
C GLY A 17 3.36 -13.24 9.30
N HIS A 18 4.66 -13.28 9.53
CA HIS A 18 5.71 -12.91 8.57
C HIS A 18 5.71 -13.78 7.30
N ASP A 19 5.32 -15.05 7.43
CA ASP A 19 5.35 -16.03 6.34
C ASP A 19 4.03 -16.13 5.55
N LEU A 20 3.09 -15.19 5.74
CA LEU A 20 1.88 -15.13 4.91
C LEU A 20 2.29 -14.93 3.44
N PRO A 21 1.88 -15.83 2.52
CA PRO A 21 2.19 -15.71 1.11
C PRO A 21 1.54 -14.49 0.46
N LEU A 22 2.28 -13.83 -0.44
CA LEU A 22 1.73 -12.78 -1.28
C LEU A 22 0.89 -13.38 -2.40
N ASN A 23 -0.27 -12.79 -2.65
CA ASN A 23 -1.21 -13.24 -3.69
C ASN A 23 -2.03 -12.06 -4.24
N PRO A 24 -1.40 -11.15 -5.01
CA PRO A 24 -2.08 -9.97 -5.52
C PRO A 24 -3.02 -10.23 -6.72
N GLY A 25 -2.95 -11.40 -7.38
CA GLY A 25 -3.80 -11.68 -8.55
C GLY A 25 -4.08 -13.15 -8.85
N GLY A 26 -3.91 -14.04 -7.88
CA GLY A 26 -4.19 -15.46 -8.05
C GLY A 26 -3.41 -16.08 -9.21
N PHE A 27 -4.12 -16.79 -10.08
CA PHE A 27 -3.57 -17.39 -11.30
C PHE A 27 -3.67 -16.48 -12.53
N ALA A 28 -4.21 -15.26 -12.38
CA ALA A 28 -4.44 -14.35 -13.49
C ALA A 28 -3.20 -13.52 -13.86
N ILE A 29 -2.15 -13.54 -13.04
CA ILE A 29 -0.94 -12.75 -13.22
C ILE A 29 0.32 -13.63 -13.17
N GLU A 30 1.22 -13.41 -14.13
CA GLU A 30 2.53 -14.10 -14.22
C GLU A 30 3.67 -13.29 -13.56
N VAL A 31 3.46 -11.98 -13.39
CA VAL A 31 4.41 -11.07 -12.75
C VAL A 31 3.67 -10.27 -11.68
N GLU A 32 3.84 -10.69 -10.44
CA GLU A 32 3.07 -10.24 -9.28
C GLU A 32 3.54 -8.92 -8.66
N ALA A 33 4.81 -8.58 -8.85
CA ALA A 33 5.44 -7.39 -8.29
C ALA A 33 6.42 -6.78 -9.31
N PRO A 34 5.95 -6.32 -10.48
CA PRO A 34 6.81 -5.89 -11.57
C PRO A 34 7.74 -4.73 -11.19
N VAL A 35 7.30 -3.77 -10.38
CA VAL A 35 8.09 -2.59 -10.03
C VAL A 35 9.16 -2.94 -9.01
N ILE A 36 8.81 -3.69 -7.97
CA ILE A 36 9.75 -4.23 -6.97
C ILE A 36 10.80 -5.09 -7.67
N ARG A 37 10.40 -6.00 -8.56
CA ARG A 37 11.33 -6.85 -9.30
C ARG A 37 12.30 -6.06 -10.16
N LEU A 38 11.81 -5.01 -10.83
CA LEU A 38 12.65 -4.18 -11.70
C LEU A 38 13.65 -3.33 -10.88
N VAL A 39 13.17 -2.67 -9.83
CA VAL A 39 13.96 -1.67 -9.09
C VAL A 39 14.83 -2.33 -8.01
N CYS A 40 14.28 -3.27 -7.26
CA CYS A 40 14.96 -3.92 -6.15
C CYS A 40 15.64 -5.24 -6.55
N GLY A 41 15.33 -5.79 -7.73
CA GLY A 41 15.94 -7.03 -8.23
C GLY A 41 15.52 -8.29 -7.46
N ILE A 42 14.49 -8.21 -6.62
CA ILE A 42 14.00 -9.34 -5.82
C ILE A 42 12.60 -9.74 -6.26
N LYS A 43 12.29 -11.03 -6.11
CA LYS A 43 10.95 -11.57 -6.23
C LYS A 43 10.38 -11.76 -4.81
N PRO A 44 9.48 -10.90 -4.33
CA PRO A 44 8.87 -11.09 -3.01
C PRO A 44 7.82 -12.21 -3.07
N GLU A 45 7.85 -13.14 -2.11
CA GLU A 45 6.93 -14.29 -2.05
C GLU A 45 6.06 -14.28 -0.78
N LYS A 46 6.51 -13.62 0.30
CA LYS A 46 5.79 -13.48 1.58
C LYS A 46 5.86 -12.07 2.14
N LEU A 47 5.00 -11.75 3.11
CA LEU A 47 4.95 -10.42 3.75
C LEU A 47 6.32 -9.94 4.24
N GLY A 48 7.10 -10.82 4.86
CA GLY A 48 8.43 -10.49 5.34
C GLY A 48 9.41 -10.00 4.29
N ASP A 49 9.27 -10.47 3.04
CA ASP A 49 10.14 -10.03 1.95
C ASP A 49 9.92 -8.55 1.60
N LEU A 50 8.73 -8.01 1.92
CA LEU A 50 8.40 -6.59 1.74
C LEU A 50 9.12 -5.68 2.74
N GLU A 51 9.57 -6.19 3.90
CA GLU A 51 10.36 -5.39 4.85
C GLU A 51 11.71 -5.00 4.25
N VAL A 52 12.35 -5.91 3.49
CA VAL A 52 13.61 -5.64 2.77
C VAL A 52 13.41 -4.55 1.71
N VAL A 53 12.27 -4.57 1.01
CA VAL A 53 11.92 -3.52 0.05
C VAL A 53 11.74 -2.19 0.76
N LEU A 54 10.96 -2.15 1.85
CA LEU A 54 10.70 -0.94 2.62
C LEU A 54 11.98 -0.32 3.19
N GLU A 55 12.91 -1.13 3.70
CA GLU A 55 14.21 -0.66 4.19
C GLU A 55 14.99 0.07 3.09
N TYR A 56 15.00 -0.46 1.87
CA TYR A 56 15.59 0.22 0.71
C TYR A 56 14.88 1.55 0.42
N LEU A 57 13.54 1.56 0.35
CA LEU A 57 12.79 2.78 0.01
C LEU A 57 12.97 3.88 1.05
N GLU A 58 12.98 3.53 2.34
CA GLU A 58 13.18 4.48 3.45
C GLU A 58 14.61 5.03 3.46
N SER A 59 15.60 4.20 3.13
CA SER A 59 16.97 4.65 2.90
C SER A 59 17.04 5.67 1.75
N GLN A 60 16.43 5.35 0.60
CA GLN A 60 16.41 6.27 -0.56
C GLN A 60 15.68 7.58 -0.24
N LEU A 61 14.57 7.52 0.49
CA LEU A 61 13.83 8.69 0.94
C LEU A 61 14.69 9.57 1.86
N THR A 62 15.47 8.98 2.76
CA THR A 62 16.39 9.71 3.63
C THR A 62 17.47 10.44 2.82
N HIS A 63 18.03 9.79 1.80
CA HIS A 63 18.97 10.43 0.87
C HIS A 63 18.33 11.58 0.08
N LEU A 64 17.12 11.39 -0.45
CA LEU A 64 16.39 12.44 -1.15
C LEU A 64 16.08 13.64 -0.26
N LEU A 65 15.67 13.39 0.99
CA LEU A 65 15.46 14.44 1.98
C LEU A 65 16.76 15.21 2.29
N SER A 66 17.91 14.52 2.34
CA SER A 66 19.19 15.20 2.53
C SER A 66 19.46 16.21 1.39
N ALA A 67 19.13 15.86 0.14
CA ALA A 67 19.35 16.74 -1.01
C ALA A 67 18.52 18.04 -0.97
N THR A 68 17.46 18.11 -0.15
CA THR A 68 16.67 19.34 0.02
C THR A 68 17.28 20.33 1.01
N HIS A 69 18.35 19.96 1.72
CA HIS A 69 19.00 20.84 2.68
C HIS A 69 19.86 21.90 1.95
N THR A 70 19.91 23.11 2.50
CA THR A 70 20.77 24.20 1.98
C THR A 70 22.23 23.74 1.85
N GLY A 71 22.83 24.02 0.69
CA GLY A 71 24.22 23.65 0.40
C GLY A 71 24.43 22.19 0.00
N GLN A 72 23.37 21.48 -0.37
CA GLN A 72 23.45 20.14 -0.98
C GLN A 72 23.39 20.24 -2.51
N GLU A 73 22.31 19.78 -3.14
CA GLU A 73 22.22 19.80 -4.60
C GLU A 73 22.06 21.24 -5.12
N GLY A 74 22.92 21.64 -6.06
CA GLY A 74 23.00 22.99 -6.61
C GLY A 74 22.77 23.05 -8.12
N ASP A 75 22.84 21.91 -8.80
CA ASP A 75 22.54 21.82 -10.23
C ASP A 75 21.07 21.45 -10.46
N ASN A 76 20.40 22.16 -11.38
CA ASN A 76 18.98 21.95 -11.61
C ASN A 76 18.68 20.63 -12.33
N LEU A 77 19.56 20.15 -13.21
CA LEU A 77 19.37 18.90 -13.94
C LEU A 77 19.58 17.72 -12.99
N ASP A 78 20.56 17.81 -12.09
CA ASP A 78 20.78 16.81 -11.04
C ASP A 78 19.63 16.80 -10.02
N PHE A 79 18.95 17.92 -9.80
CA PHE A 79 17.75 18.00 -8.96
C PHE A 79 16.55 17.35 -9.64
N GLU A 80 16.31 17.66 -10.92
CA GLU A 80 15.27 17.04 -11.74
C GLU A 80 15.46 15.51 -11.83
N SER A 81 16.71 15.05 -12.00
CA SER A 81 17.04 13.63 -11.97
C SER A 81 16.70 12.98 -10.62
N LYS A 82 16.90 13.68 -9.49
CA LYS A 82 16.49 13.18 -8.16
C LYS A 82 14.98 13.12 -8.00
N VAL A 83 14.23 14.04 -8.62
CA VAL A 83 12.77 13.98 -8.64
C VAL A 83 12.29 12.76 -9.44
N LEU A 84 12.92 12.45 -10.57
CA LEU A 84 12.63 11.21 -11.32
C LEU A 84 12.91 9.96 -10.47
N HIS A 85 14.03 9.95 -9.74
CA HIS A 85 14.34 8.89 -8.78
C HIS A 85 13.26 8.79 -7.69
N ALA A 86 12.84 9.91 -7.10
CA ALA A 86 11.77 9.94 -6.11
C ALA A 86 10.46 9.36 -6.63
N GLY A 87 10.09 9.66 -7.88
CA GLY A 87 8.91 9.08 -8.53
C GLY A 87 9.00 7.56 -8.69
N MET A 88 10.17 7.05 -9.09
CA MET A 88 10.41 5.61 -9.15
C MET A 88 10.27 4.94 -7.77
N ILE A 89 10.87 5.53 -6.73
CA ILE A 89 10.78 5.01 -5.35
C ILE A 89 9.33 5.05 -4.83
N ASP A 90 8.57 6.12 -5.13
CA ASP A 90 7.17 6.19 -4.73
C ASP A 90 6.31 5.13 -5.42
N GLN A 91 6.59 4.82 -6.69
CA GLN A 91 5.92 3.73 -7.41
C GLN A 91 6.15 2.36 -6.76
N VAL A 92 7.38 2.08 -6.32
CA VAL A 92 7.66 0.85 -5.56
C VAL A 92 6.87 0.84 -4.25
N GLY A 93 6.81 1.97 -3.54
CA GLY A 93 6.05 2.10 -2.30
C GLY A 93 4.54 1.89 -2.48
N MET A 94 3.96 2.36 -3.59
CA MET A 94 2.56 2.09 -3.94
C MET A 94 2.33 0.60 -4.22
N GLU A 95 3.23 -0.06 -4.96
CA GLU A 95 3.12 -1.50 -5.24
C GLU A 95 3.20 -2.33 -3.94
N VAL A 96 4.10 -1.98 -3.02
CA VAL A 96 4.17 -2.65 -1.70
C VAL A 96 2.84 -2.51 -0.95
N ALA A 97 2.27 -1.31 -0.86
CA ALA A 97 1.01 -1.05 -0.16
C ALA A 97 -0.16 -1.88 -0.74
N ASP A 98 -0.29 -1.92 -2.06
CA ASP A 98 -1.40 -2.61 -2.71
C ASP A 98 -1.25 -4.14 -2.59
N ILE A 99 -0.04 -4.67 -2.80
CA ILE A 99 0.24 -6.11 -2.66
C ILE A 99 -0.13 -6.61 -1.26
N VAL A 100 0.24 -5.89 -0.19
CA VAL A 100 -0.10 -6.32 1.17
C VAL A 100 -1.61 -6.27 1.42
N GLN A 101 -2.30 -5.21 0.97
CA GLN A 101 -3.75 -5.10 1.17
C GLN A 101 -4.50 -6.22 0.44
N ILE A 102 -4.14 -6.49 -0.82
CA ILE A 102 -4.77 -7.56 -1.61
C ILE A 102 -4.49 -8.93 -1.00
N SER A 103 -3.24 -9.17 -0.58
CA SER A 103 -2.84 -10.47 -0.07
C SER A 103 -3.41 -10.75 1.33
N ALA A 104 -3.49 -9.75 2.21
CA ALA A 104 -3.79 -9.93 3.63
C ALA A 104 -5.23 -9.55 4.03
N PHE A 105 -5.88 -8.62 3.32
CA PHE A 105 -7.19 -8.08 3.72
C PHE A 105 -8.36 -8.52 2.83
N GLY A 106 -8.11 -9.45 1.91
CA GLY A 106 -9.17 -10.06 1.10
C GLY A 106 -9.75 -9.13 0.03
N TYR A 107 -8.95 -8.21 -0.51
CA TYR A 107 -9.39 -7.44 -1.67
C TYR A 107 -9.50 -8.34 -2.90
N PRO A 108 -10.28 -7.92 -3.93
CA PRO A 108 -10.37 -8.64 -5.19
C PRO A 108 -9.00 -8.86 -5.84
N LYS A 109 -8.77 -10.05 -6.40
CA LYS A 109 -7.48 -10.49 -6.94
C LYS A 109 -7.55 -10.55 -8.46
N ALA A 110 -7.16 -9.44 -9.12
CA ALA A 110 -7.25 -9.31 -10.58
C ALA A 110 -8.61 -9.78 -11.14
N ASP A 111 -9.68 -9.44 -10.41
CA ASP A 111 -11.04 -9.93 -10.68
C ASP A 111 -11.75 -8.99 -11.68
N PRO A 112 -12.09 -9.46 -12.89
CA PRO A 112 -12.81 -8.64 -13.86
C PRO A 112 -14.25 -8.34 -13.43
N ASP A 113 -14.81 -9.14 -12.51
CA ASP A 113 -16.19 -9.06 -12.03
C ASP A 113 -16.26 -8.51 -10.60
N ALA A 114 -15.28 -7.69 -10.20
CA ALA A 114 -15.25 -7.06 -8.88
C ALA A 114 -16.59 -6.34 -8.58
N PRO A 115 -17.11 -6.47 -7.34
CA PRO A 115 -18.46 -5.99 -7.02
C PRO A 115 -18.57 -4.47 -7.16
N VAL A 116 -19.68 -4.03 -7.74
CA VAL A 116 -20.01 -2.60 -7.83
C VAL A 116 -20.43 -2.10 -6.45
N VAL A 117 -19.92 -0.93 -6.08
CA VAL A 117 -20.30 -0.22 -4.84
C VAL A 117 -21.02 1.08 -5.18
N ASP A 118 -22.00 1.43 -4.35
CA ASP A 118 -22.72 2.70 -4.47
C ASP A 118 -21.81 3.88 -4.08
N LEU A 119 -21.78 4.92 -4.92
CA LEU A 119 -20.93 6.09 -4.73
C LEU A 119 -21.72 7.40 -4.85
N GLY A 120 -21.45 8.33 -3.93
CA GLY A 120 -21.97 9.69 -3.94
C GLY A 120 -22.91 9.99 -2.76
N MET A 121 -23.07 11.26 -2.42
CA MET A 121 -23.85 11.67 -1.23
C MET A 121 -25.32 11.21 -1.27
N GLY A 122 -25.89 10.99 -2.45
CA GLY A 122 -27.27 10.54 -2.62
C GLY A 122 -27.52 9.08 -2.21
N THR A 123 -26.49 8.29 -1.97
CA THR A 123 -26.60 6.88 -1.55
C THR A 123 -26.75 6.73 -0.04
N VAL A 124 -26.53 7.82 0.72
CA VAL A 124 -26.59 7.82 2.18
C VAL A 124 -28.04 7.89 2.67
N ASP A 125 -28.44 6.90 3.45
CA ASP A 125 -29.72 6.90 4.16
C ASP A 125 -29.62 7.78 5.43
N THR A 126 -30.10 9.02 5.34
CA THR A 126 -30.09 9.98 6.45
C THR A 126 -31.05 9.62 7.59
N GLN A 127 -31.85 8.55 7.46
CA GLN A 127 -32.69 8.06 8.56
C GLN A 127 -31.93 7.11 9.51
N LYS A 128 -30.74 6.63 9.11
CA LYS A 128 -29.89 5.75 9.91
C LYS A 128 -28.73 6.54 10.55
N PRO A 129 -28.17 6.07 11.69
CA PRO A 129 -26.89 6.58 12.18
C PRO A 129 -25.78 6.38 11.13
N VAL A 130 -24.99 7.43 10.86
CA VAL A 130 -23.92 7.41 9.85
C VAL A 130 -22.55 7.47 10.53
N ILE A 131 -21.67 6.52 10.19
CA ILE A 131 -20.26 6.55 10.56
C ILE A 131 -19.46 6.97 9.33
N LEU A 132 -18.88 8.18 9.37
CA LEU A 132 -18.03 8.70 8.30
C LEU A 132 -16.56 8.39 8.61
N ILE A 133 -15.91 7.65 7.71
CA ILE A 133 -14.49 7.32 7.80
C ILE A 133 -13.74 8.14 6.75
N ILE A 134 -12.78 8.96 7.19
CA ILE A 134 -11.93 9.78 6.31
C ILE A 134 -10.47 9.43 6.58
N GLY A 135 -9.77 8.97 5.55
CA GLY A 135 -8.36 8.63 5.64
C GLY A 135 -7.93 7.67 4.55
N HIS A 136 -6.68 7.22 4.62
CA HIS A 136 -6.06 6.34 3.63
C HIS A 136 -5.78 4.94 4.20
N ASN A 137 -5.48 4.83 5.49
CA ASN A 137 -5.13 3.55 6.09
C ASN A 137 -6.39 2.74 6.42
N VAL A 138 -6.53 1.57 5.80
CA VAL A 138 -7.75 0.74 5.86
C VAL A 138 -7.93 -0.10 7.14
N PRO A 139 -6.91 -0.55 7.90
CA PRO A 139 -7.10 -1.43 9.06
C PRO A 139 -8.07 -0.89 10.12
N PRO A 140 -8.08 0.40 10.49
CA PRO A 140 -9.10 0.94 11.37
C PRO A 140 -10.51 0.78 10.81
N ALA A 141 -10.71 1.01 9.50
CA ALA A 141 -12.00 0.85 8.85
C ALA A 141 -12.44 -0.62 8.82
N ILE A 142 -11.51 -1.55 8.53
CA ILE A 142 -11.76 -2.99 8.59
C ILE A 142 -12.25 -3.38 9.99
N ASN A 143 -11.57 -2.93 11.05
CA ASN A 143 -11.98 -3.26 12.42
C ASN A 143 -13.37 -2.70 12.78
N ILE A 144 -13.73 -1.51 12.29
CA ILE A 144 -15.08 -0.94 12.48
C ILE A 144 -16.12 -1.82 11.78
N VAL A 145 -15.89 -2.17 10.51
CA VAL A 145 -16.81 -3.01 9.72
C VAL A 145 -16.95 -4.41 10.32
N ASP A 146 -15.85 -5.04 10.72
CA ASP A 146 -15.83 -6.34 11.39
C ASP A 146 -16.65 -6.31 12.68
N TYR A 147 -16.52 -5.24 13.47
CA TYR A 147 -17.31 -5.05 14.70
C TYR A 147 -18.81 -4.89 14.40
N LEU A 148 -19.18 -4.08 13.39
CA LEU A 148 -20.57 -3.90 13.00
C LEU A 148 -21.19 -5.22 12.53
N ALA A 149 -20.48 -5.98 11.71
CA ALA A 149 -20.93 -7.29 11.22
C ALA A 149 -21.10 -8.29 12.37
N ALA A 150 -20.13 -8.38 13.29
CA ALA A 150 -20.18 -9.27 14.45
C ALA A 150 -21.36 -8.96 15.40
N ASN A 151 -21.78 -7.68 15.46
CA ASN A 151 -22.88 -7.23 16.31
C ASN A 151 -24.21 -7.04 15.57
N ARG A 152 -24.30 -7.41 14.28
CA ARG A 152 -25.50 -7.25 13.43
C ARG A 152 -25.99 -5.80 13.34
N LEU A 153 -25.05 -4.87 13.21
CA LEU A 153 -25.27 -3.43 13.07
C LEU A 153 -25.06 -2.92 11.63
N SER A 154 -24.72 -3.83 10.70
CA SER A 154 -24.57 -3.57 9.26
C SER A 154 -25.91 -3.65 8.53
#